data_AF-A0A8H6ZFN3-F1
#
_entry.id   AF-A0A8H6ZFN3-F1
#
_cell.length_a   1.000
_cell.length_b   1.000
_cell.length_c   1.000
_cell.angle_alpha   90.00
_cell.angle_beta   90.00
_cell.angle_gamma   90.00
#
_symmetry.space_group_name_H-M   'P 1'
#
loop_
_entity.id
_entity.type
_entity.pdbx_description
1 polymer ?
#
loop_
_entity_poly.entity_id
_entity_poly.type
_entity_poly.pdbx_seq_one_letter_code
_entity_poly.pdbx_strand_id
1 'polypeptide(L)'
;MSSHPRRSSVDEQTSKQLEDKLAKRPGKSELIERNILKDDKGLAPALVAAREKLQRSQLEDNLAKAMASRPPREELEKSGILKDAEAEDAAAAAAAA
;
A
#
# COMPACT_ATOMS: atom_id res chain seq x y z
N MET A 1 -27.83 -42.91 -25.26
CA MET A 1 -26.63 -42.24 -24.70
C MET A 1 -26.12 -41.25 -25.74
N SER A 2 -26.50 -39.97 -25.65
CA SER A 2 -26.06 -38.93 -26.60
C SER A 2 -24.81 -38.25 -26.05
N SER A 3 -23.63 -38.62 -26.55
CA SER A 3 -22.40 -37.86 -26.27
C SER A 3 -22.40 -36.60 -27.13
N HIS A 4 -22.36 -35.44 -26.49
CA HIS A 4 -22.16 -34.18 -27.18
C HIS A 4 -20.66 -33.89 -27.23
N PRO A 5 -20.08 -33.61 -28.42
CA PRO A 5 -18.66 -33.30 -28.52
C PRO A 5 -18.37 -31.96 -27.84
N ARG A 6 -17.41 -31.95 -26.92
CA ARG A 6 -16.87 -30.70 -26.34
C ARG A 6 -16.16 -29.95 -27.47
N ARG A 7 -16.73 -28.81 -27.90
CA ARG A 7 -16.04 -27.86 -28.79
C ARG A 7 -14.74 -27.42 -28.10
N SER A 8 -13.62 -27.91 -28.59
CA SER A 8 -12.32 -27.26 -28.39
C SER A 8 -12.14 -26.26 -29.52
N SER A 9 -11.96 -24.98 -29.23
CA SER A 9 -11.46 -24.01 -30.21
C SER A 9 -11.24 -22.68 -29.52
N VAL A 10 -10.16 -22.57 -28.75
CA VAL A 10 -9.63 -21.24 -28.43
C VAL A 10 -9.31 -20.60 -29.79
N ASP A 11 -9.92 -19.47 -30.13
CA ASP A 11 -9.64 -18.78 -31.40
C ASP A 11 -8.16 -18.41 -31.46
N GLU A 12 -7.48 -18.62 -32.59
CA GLU A 12 -6.04 -18.38 -32.70
C GLU A 12 -5.65 -16.90 -32.48
N GLN A 13 -6.59 -15.98 -32.69
CA GLN A 13 -6.40 -14.58 -32.32
C GLN A 13 -6.41 -14.39 -30.80
N THR A 14 -7.24 -15.13 -30.08
CA THR A 14 -7.31 -15.06 -28.62
C THR A 14 -6.09 -15.69 -27.95
N SER A 15 -5.50 -16.75 -28.54
CA SER A 15 -4.24 -17.31 -28.04
C SER A 15 -3.08 -16.33 -28.21
N LYS A 16 -2.95 -15.72 -29.39
CA LYS A 16 -1.92 -14.68 -29.66
C LYS A 16 -2.06 -13.49 -28.70
N GLN A 17 -3.27 -12.98 -28.49
CA GLN A 17 -3.52 -11.91 -27.53
C GLN A 17 -3.21 -12.31 -26.08
N LEU A 18 -3.43 -13.57 -25.70
CA LEU A 18 -3.11 -14.06 -24.37
C LEU A 18 -1.59 -14.15 -24.16
N GLU A 19 -0.86 -14.66 -25.16
CA GLU A 19 0.60 -14.74 -25.16
C GLU A 19 1.23 -13.35 -24.97
N ASP A 20 0.76 -12.35 -25.73
CA ASP A 20 1.22 -10.96 -25.61
C ASP A 20 1.01 -10.39 -24.20
N LYS A 21 -0.13 -10.70 -23.58
CA LYS A 21 -0.47 -10.24 -22.21
C LYS A 21 0.36 -10.96 -21.15
N LEU A 22 0.63 -12.24 -21.34
CA LEU A 22 1.48 -13.02 -20.44
C LEU A 22 2.93 -12.56 -20.49
N ALA A 23 3.44 -12.19 -21.68
CA ALA A 23 4.79 -11.66 -21.85
C ALA A 23 5.00 -10.32 -21.12
N LYS A 24 3.95 -9.49 -21.01
CA LYS A 24 3.97 -8.19 -20.32
C LYS A 24 3.54 -8.25 -18.85
N ARG A 25 3.36 -9.45 -18.30
CA ARG A 25 2.85 -9.63 -16.94
C ARG A 25 3.89 -9.17 -15.91
N PRO A 26 3.56 -8.22 -15.02
CA PRO A 26 4.44 -7.83 -13.92
C PRO A 26 4.74 -8.98 -12.97
N GLY A 27 5.93 -8.96 -12.38
CA GLY A 27 6.37 -9.96 -11.40
C GLY A 27 5.57 -9.90 -10.09
N LYS A 28 5.61 -10.98 -9.30
CA LYS A 28 4.96 -11.01 -7.98
C LYS A 28 5.49 -9.91 -7.04
N SER A 29 6.81 -9.69 -7.03
CA SER A 29 7.47 -8.67 -6.21
C SER A 29 6.99 -7.26 -6.57
N GLU A 30 6.94 -6.93 -7.86
CA GLU A 30 6.49 -5.61 -8.34
C GLU A 30 5.03 -5.33 -7.94
N LEU A 31 4.18 -6.35 -7.98
CA LEU A 31 2.79 -6.22 -7.53
C LEU A 31 2.69 -5.97 -6.02
N ILE A 32 3.59 -6.54 -5.22
CA ILE A 32 3.67 -6.30 -3.76
C ILE A 32 4.18 -4.89 -3.47
N GLU A 33 5.23 -4.47 -4.16
CA GLU A 33 5.80 -3.12 -4.03
C GLU A 33 4.79 -2.03 -4.38
N ARG A 34 3.98 -2.26 -5.41
CA ARG A 34 2.87 -1.37 -5.79
C ARG A 34 1.63 -1.51 -4.91
N ASN A 35 1.68 -2.31 -3.85
CA ASN A 35 0.57 -2.63 -2.95
C ASN A 35 -0.68 -3.22 -3.64
N ILE A 36 -0.53 -3.77 -4.85
CA ILE A 36 -1.60 -4.41 -5.60
C ILE A 36 -1.85 -5.82 -5.05
N LEU A 37 -0.76 -6.56 -4.82
CA LEU A 37 -0.79 -7.86 -4.16
C LEU A 37 -0.34 -7.71 -2.72
N LYS A 38 -1.06 -8.33 -1.78
CA LYS A 38 -0.65 -8.33 -0.37
C LYS A 38 0.46 -9.36 -0.16
N ASP A 39 1.38 -9.05 0.74
CA ASP A 39 2.55 -9.90 0.96
C ASP A 39 2.18 -11.12 1.81
N ASP A 40 1.83 -12.20 1.12
CA ASP A 40 1.39 -13.46 1.71
C ASP A 40 2.56 -14.34 2.14
N LYS A 41 3.56 -13.81 2.88
CA LYS A 41 4.78 -14.52 3.32
C LYS A 41 4.47 -15.87 4.02
N GLY A 42 4.21 -16.93 3.24
CA GLY A 42 3.76 -18.23 3.73
C GLY A 42 2.33 -18.30 4.28
N LEU A 43 1.52 -17.24 4.13
CA LEU A 43 0.14 -17.20 4.66
C LEU A 43 -0.87 -17.68 3.63
N ALA A 44 -1.92 -18.36 4.09
CA ALA A 44 -3.02 -18.76 3.22
C ALA A 44 -3.79 -17.52 2.72
N PRO A 45 -4.21 -17.48 1.43
CA PRO A 45 -4.93 -16.34 0.86
C PRO A 45 -6.19 -15.93 1.63
N ALA A 46 -6.87 -16.89 2.28
CA ALA A 46 -8.07 -16.63 3.08
C ALA A 46 -7.79 -15.84 4.37
N LEU A 47 -6.56 -15.88 4.91
CA LEU A 47 -6.20 -15.25 6.19
C LEU A 47 -5.66 -13.83 6.03
N VAL A 48 -5.34 -13.42 4.81
CA VAL A 48 -4.73 -12.13 4.47
C VAL A 48 -5.61 -10.97 4.95
N ALA A 49 -6.91 -11.05 4.65
CA ALA A 49 -7.88 -10.03 5.06
C ALA A 49 -7.98 -9.89 6.58
N ALA A 50 -7.94 -11.01 7.32
CA ALA A 50 -7.97 -10.99 8.78
C ALA A 50 -6.70 -10.37 9.36
N ARG A 51 -5.53 -10.69 8.79
CA ARG A 51 -4.25 -10.08 9.16
C ARG A 51 -4.25 -8.58 8.92
N GLU A 52 -4.69 -8.11 7.76
CA GLU A 52 -4.74 -6.68 7.44
C GLU A 52 -5.65 -5.92 8.40
N LYS A 53 -6.82 -6.49 8.71
CA LYS A 53 -7.75 -5.91 9.69
C LYS A 53 -7.10 -5.75 11.06
N LEU A 54 -6.38 -6.78 11.52
CA LEU A 54 -5.66 -6.73 12.79
C LEU A 54 -4.54 -5.68 12.77
N GLN A 55 -3.72 -5.67 11.71
CA GLN A 55 -2.63 -4.69 11.55
C GLN A 55 -3.18 -3.26 11.56
N ARG A 56 -4.31 -3.02 10.89
CA ARG A 56 -4.98 -1.72 10.88
C ARG A 56 -5.45 -1.31 12.27
N SER A 57 -6.15 -2.19 12.99
CA SER A 57 -6.61 -1.91 14.36
C SER A 57 -5.43 -1.56 15.28
N GLN A 58 -4.34 -2.33 15.21
CA GLN A 58 -3.14 -2.05 16.00
C GLN A 58 -2.52 -0.69 15.67
N LEU A 59 -2.49 -0.31 14.39
CA LEU A 59 -2.01 1.01 13.98
C LEU A 59 -2.92 2.13 14.48
N GLU A 60 -4.24 1.95 14.40
CA GLU A 60 -5.23 2.91 14.91
C GLU A 60 -5.05 3.12 16.43
N ASP A 61 -4.91 2.05 17.21
CA ASP A 61 -4.70 2.10 18.66
C ASP A 61 -3.38 2.79 19.02
N ASN A 62 -2.30 2.42 18.31
CA ASN A 62 -0.97 3.02 18.52
C ASN A 62 -0.97 4.51 18.18
N LEU A 63 -1.62 4.90 17.08
CA LEU A 63 -1.75 6.29 16.68
C LEU A 63 -2.57 7.08 17.70
N ALA A 64 -3.69 6.53 18.18
CA ALA A 64 -4.51 7.16 19.21
C ALA A 64 -3.71 7.41 20.49
N LYS A 65 -2.93 6.43 20.93
CA LYS A 65 -2.03 6.58 22.09
C LYS A 65 -0.97 7.65 21.87
N ALA A 66 -0.30 7.65 20.71
CA ALA A 66 0.73 8.63 20.38
C ALA A 66 0.17 10.07 20.26
N MET A 67 -1.06 10.20 19.76
CA MET A 67 -1.77 11.48 19.70
C MET A 67 -2.14 12.00 21.10
N ALA A 68 -2.58 11.11 21.99
CA ALA A 68 -2.91 11.48 23.37
C ALA A 68 -1.68 11.94 24.17
N SER A 69 -0.51 11.32 23.94
CA SER A 69 0.75 11.71 24.56
C SER A 69 1.56 12.72 23.74
N ARG A 70 0.94 13.44 22.81
CA ARG A 70 1.66 14.38 21.93
C ARG A 70 2.19 15.57 22.75
N PRO A 71 3.51 15.78 22.82
CA PRO A 71 4.09 16.91 23.55
C PRO A 71 3.74 18.24 22.85
N PRO A 72 3.47 19.32 23.62
CA PRO A 72 3.27 20.65 23.09
C PRO A 72 4.55 21.22 22.49
N ARG A 73 4.39 22.23 21.62
CA ARG A 73 5.49 22.91 20.92
C ARG A 73 6.58 23.40 21.89
N GLU A 74 6.18 24.02 22.98
CA GLU A 74 7.08 24.58 23.99
C GLU A 74 8.00 23.51 24.64
N GLU A 75 7.50 22.28 24.82
CA GLU A 75 8.31 21.17 25.34
C GLU A 75 9.32 20.67 24.31
N LEU A 76 8.96 20.72 23.02
CA LEU A 76 9.86 20.38 21.91
C LEU A 76 10.96 21.44 21.73
N GLU A 77 10.67 22.71 22.00
CA GLU A 77 11.65 23.82 22.00
C GLU A 77 12.63 23.67 23.17
N LYS A 78 12.11 23.42 24.38
CA LYS A 78 12.95 23.18 25.58
C LYS A 78 13.85 21.96 25.45
N SER A 79 13.38 20.91 24.77
CA SER A 79 14.18 19.71 24.50
C SER A 79 15.16 19.86 23.32
N GLY A 80 15.18 21.04 22.67
CA GLY A 80 16.07 21.33 21.54
C GLY A 80 15.74 20.56 20.26
N ILE A 81 14.57 19.91 20.21
CA ILE A 81 14.08 19.17 19.03
C ILE A 81 13.51 20.15 18.01
N LEU A 82 12.75 21.14 18.48
CA LEU A 82 12.24 22.24 17.68
C LEU A 82 13.14 23.47 17.90
N LYS A 83 13.58 24.09 16.81
CA LYS A 83 14.21 25.41 16.86
C LYS A 83 13.10 26.44 16.84
N ASP A 84 13.28 27.57 17.52
CA ASP A 84 12.35 28.70 17.50
C ASP A 84 12.29 29.32 16.08
N ALA A 85 11.55 28.66 15.20
CA ALA A 85 11.41 28.99 13.79
C ALA A 85 10.17 29.85 13.52
N GLU A 86 9.85 30.78 14.42
CA GLU A 86 9.17 32.01 13.96
C GLU A 86 10.04 32.71 12.89
N ALA A 87 11.35 32.42 12.83
CA ALA A 87 12.29 33.01 11.88
C ALA A 87 12.41 32.33 10.50
N GLU A 88 12.09 31.04 10.34
CA GLU A 88 12.36 30.30 9.08
C GLU A 88 11.07 29.95 8.30
N ASP A 89 9.95 29.68 8.98
CA ASP A 89 8.67 29.40 8.31
C ASP A 89 7.97 30.68 7.80
N ALA A 90 8.20 31.83 8.44
CA ALA A 90 7.76 33.14 7.93
C ALA A 90 8.55 33.57 6.67
N ALA A 91 9.82 33.17 6.55
CA ALA A 91 10.67 33.49 5.40
C ALA A 91 10.33 32.64 4.16
N ALA A 92 9.93 31.37 4.34
CA ALA A 92 9.54 30.49 3.23
C ALA A 92 8.17 30.84 2.61
N ALA A 93 7.24 31.41 3.38
CA ALA A 93 5.92 31.81 2.88
C ALA A 93 5.92 33.17 2.13
N ALA A 94 6.89 34.06 2.35
CA ALA A 94 6.97 35.38 1.70
C ALA A 94 7.71 35.39 0.35
N ALA A 95 8.42 34.32 -0.03
CA ALA A 95 9.19 34.24 -1.27
C ALA A 95 8.44 33.57 -2.45
N ALA A 96 7.14 33.27 -2.29
CA ALA A 96 6.32 32.57 -3.28
C ALA A 96 5.09 33.36 -3.77
N ALA A 97 5.15 34.70 -3.75
CA ALA A 97 4.19 35.61 -4.37
C ALA A 97 4.94 36.71 -5.16
#